data_AF-A0A1G2JP45-F1
#
_entry.id   AF-A0A1G2JP45-F1
#
_cell.length_a   1.000
_cell.length_b   1.000
_cell.length_c   1.000
_cell.angle_alpha   90.00
_cell.angle_beta   90.00
_cell.angle_gamma   90.00
#
_symmetry.space_group_name_H-M   'P 1'
#
loop_
_entity.id
_entity.type
_entity.pdbx_description
1 polymer ?
#
loop_
_entity_poly.entity_id
_entity_poly.type
_entity_poly.pdbx_seq_one_letter_code
_entity_poly.pdbx_strand_id
1 'polypeptide(L)'
;MILDKQFENRWFDFSLAEQMANIGSEIGRAINWSKRDIKMSRASFERALELLDLTIIDVKNKKRLKELLRVREMLVDYFYFDNVYQSSDEKWNNYFYAFNYAARLNRV
;
A
#
# COMPACT_ATOMS: atom_id res chain seq x y z
N MET A 1 13.83 -6.40 -1.51
CA MET A 1 14.69 -6.02 -2.65
C MET A 1 15.13 -4.58 -2.40
N ILE A 2 16.40 -4.20 -2.60
CA ILE A 2 16.78 -2.78 -2.40
C ILE A 2 16.22 -1.98 -3.58
N LEU A 3 15.40 -0.96 -3.28
CA LEU A 3 14.89 -0.04 -4.30
C LEU A 3 16.03 0.87 -4.77
N ASP A 4 16.15 1.03 -6.08
CA ASP A 4 17.14 1.94 -6.64
C ASP A 4 16.80 3.40 -6.30
N LYS A 5 17.82 4.22 -6.07
CA LYS A 5 17.67 5.62 -5.63
C LYS A 5 16.88 6.46 -6.64
N GLN A 6 16.98 6.14 -7.93
CA GLN A 6 16.18 6.81 -8.96
C GLN A 6 14.68 6.53 -8.81
N PHE A 7 14.33 5.30 -8.40
CA PHE A 7 12.94 4.93 -8.13
C PHE A 7 12.40 5.69 -6.91
N GLU A 8 13.17 5.77 -5.83
CA GLU A 8 12.76 6.49 -4.60
C GLU A 8 12.45 7.96 -4.88
N ASN A 9 13.32 8.65 -5.62
CA ASN A 9 13.12 10.06 -5.97
C ASN A 9 11.82 10.26 -6.76
N ARG A 10 11.58 9.43 -7.78
CA ARG A 10 10.33 9.49 -8.56
C ARG A 10 9.11 9.16 -7.70
N TRP A 11 9.23 8.27 -6.73
CA TRP A 11 8.15 7.94 -5.82
C TRP A 11 7.75 9.13 -4.94
N PHE A 12 8.72 9.95 -4.54
CA PHE A 12 8.48 11.17 -3.76
C PHE A 12 7.88 12.31 -4.58
N ASP A 13 7.85 12.24 -5.90
CA ASP A 13 7.12 13.20 -6.74
C ASP A 13 5.60 12.98 -6.72
N PHE A 14 5.15 11.75 -6.43
CA PHE A 14 3.72 11.44 -6.35
C PHE A 14 3.06 12.11 -5.14
N SER A 15 1.83 12.61 -5.32
CA SER A 15 0.98 13.01 -4.18
C SER A 15 0.71 11.82 -3.25
N LEU A 16 0.31 12.08 -2.00
CA LEU A 16 -0.08 11.00 -1.08
C LEU A 16 -1.19 10.11 -1.68
N ALA A 17 -2.16 10.71 -2.39
CA ALA A 17 -3.23 9.96 -3.05
C ALA A 17 -2.68 9.01 -4.12
N GLU A 18 -1.73 9.45 -4.94
CA GLU A 18 -1.10 8.61 -5.96
C GLU A 18 -0.21 7.53 -5.34
N GLN A 19 0.54 7.84 -4.29
CA GLN A 19 1.33 6.85 -3.55
C GLN A 19 0.41 5.74 -3.01
N MET A 20 -0.67 6.12 -2.32
CA MET A 20 -1.63 5.16 -1.75
C MET A 20 -2.41 4.39 -2.83
N ALA A 21 -2.75 5.01 -3.97
CA ALA A 21 -3.37 4.33 -5.11
C ALA A 21 -2.46 3.23 -5.70
N ASN A 22 -1.17 3.52 -5.86
CA ASN A 22 -0.18 2.55 -6.33
C ASN A 22 0.03 1.41 -5.32
N ILE A 23 0.14 1.73 -4.02
CA ILE A 23 0.18 0.72 -2.94
C ILE A 23 -1.06 -0.17 -3.00
N GLY A 24 -2.25 0.43 -3.11
CA GLY A 24 -3.52 -0.29 -3.23
C GLY A 24 -3.59 -1.23 -4.42
N SER A 25 -2.92 -0.91 -5.53
CA SER A 25 -2.83 -1.80 -6.69
C SER A 25 -2.01 -3.06 -6.40
N GLU A 26 -0.95 -2.96 -5.60
CA GLU A 26 -0.17 -4.13 -5.14
C GLU A 26 -0.95 -4.95 -4.11
N ILE A 27 -1.69 -4.29 -3.20
CA ILE A 27 -2.60 -4.98 -2.26
C ILE A 27 -3.69 -5.75 -3.01
N GLY A 28 -4.31 -5.16 -4.02
CA GLY A 28 -5.29 -5.84 -4.86
C GLY A 28 -4.70 -7.06 -5.58
N ARG A 29 -3.44 -6.97 -6.06
CA ARG A 29 -2.74 -8.13 -6.63
C ARG A 29 -2.48 -9.20 -5.57
N ALA A 30 -2.03 -8.82 -4.37
CA ALA A 30 -1.79 -9.76 -3.28
C ALA A 30 -3.08 -10.54 -2.93
N ILE A 31 -4.21 -9.84 -2.82
CA ILE A 31 -5.54 -10.43 -2.61
C ILE A 31 -5.90 -11.39 -3.75
N ASN A 32 -5.77 -10.96 -5.00
CA ASN A 32 -6.15 -11.77 -6.17
C ASN A 32 -5.34 -13.08 -6.30
N TRP A 33 -4.07 -13.06 -5.90
CA TRP A 33 -3.21 -14.22 -5.93
C TRP A 33 -3.35 -15.12 -4.70
N SER A 34 -3.90 -14.64 -3.58
CA SER A 34 -3.95 -15.38 -2.30
C SER A 34 -4.53 -16.80 -2.40
N LYS A 35 -5.55 -16.99 -3.26
CA LYS A 35 -6.24 -18.27 -3.47
C LYS A 35 -5.66 -19.11 -4.62
N ARG A 36 -4.71 -18.57 -5.38
CA ARG A 36 -4.17 -19.17 -6.62
C ARG A 36 -2.70 -19.53 -6.48
N ASP A 37 -1.91 -18.60 -5.97
CA ASP A 37 -0.48 -18.72 -5.78
C ASP A 37 -0.05 -17.86 -4.59
N ILE A 38 0.20 -18.52 -3.45
CA ILE A 38 0.60 -17.85 -2.22
C ILE A 38 1.96 -17.15 -2.34
N LYS A 39 2.86 -17.64 -3.21
CA LYS A 39 4.17 -17.02 -3.43
C LYS A 39 4.01 -15.70 -4.17
N MET A 40 3.16 -15.67 -5.20
CA MET A 40 2.84 -14.42 -5.91
C MET A 40 2.08 -13.44 -5.01
N SER A 41 1.16 -13.95 -4.18
CA SER A 41 0.45 -13.13 -3.20
C SER A 41 1.42 -12.44 -2.23
N ARG A 42 2.35 -13.20 -1.64
CA ARG A 42 3.38 -12.68 -0.74
C ARG A 42 4.31 -11.69 -1.44
N ALA A 43 4.78 -12.00 -2.65
CA ALA A 43 5.64 -11.09 -3.40
C ALA A 43 4.96 -9.73 -3.68
N SER A 44 3.68 -9.74 -4.06
CA SER A 44 2.91 -8.49 -4.22
C SER A 44 2.72 -7.75 -2.89
N PHE A 45 2.49 -8.48 -1.79
CA PHE A 45 2.32 -7.85 -0.48
C PHE A 45 3.62 -7.23 0.05
N GLU A 46 4.75 -7.95 -0.05
CA GLU A 46 6.08 -7.44 0.28
C GLU A 46 6.40 -6.18 -0.53
N ARG A 47 6.04 -6.17 -1.81
CA ARG A 47 6.16 -4.98 -2.66
C ARG A 47 5.32 -3.81 -2.15
N ALA A 48 4.07 -4.07 -1.74
CA ALA A 48 3.20 -3.04 -1.16
C ALA A 48 3.80 -2.46 0.13
N LEU A 49 4.41 -3.30 0.97
CA LEU A 49 5.09 -2.86 2.20
C LEU A 49 6.32 -1.99 1.89
N GLU A 50 7.16 -2.38 0.93
CA GLU A 50 8.30 -1.55 0.50
C GLU A 50 7.84 -0.15 0.07
N LEU A 51 6.76 -0.07 -0.71
CA LEU A 51 6.19 1.21 -1.16
C LEU A 51 5.57 2.02 -0.02
N LEU A 52 4.88 1.35 0.91
CA LEU A 52 4.32 2.01 2.09
C LEU A 52 5.41 2.54 3.02
N ASP A 53 6.50 1.80 3.20
CA ASP A 53 7.67 2.24 3.98
C ASP A 53 8.33 3.46 3.33
N LEU A 54 8.45 3.51 1.99
CA LEU A 54 8.85 4.72 1.28
C LEU A 54 7.88 5.89 1.52
N THR A 55 6.58 5.65 1.45
CA THR A 55 5.55 6.67 1.72
C THR A 55 5.60 7.19 3.17
N ILE A 56 5.98 6.35 4.13
CA ILE A 56 6.13 6.71 5.55
C ILE A 56 7.34 7.63 5.76
N ILE A 57 8.48 7.36 5.11
CA ILE A 57 9.71 8.18 5.28
C ILE A 57 9.65 9.51 4.52
N ASP A 58 8.71 9.64 3.59
CA ASP A 58 8.51 10.85 2.81
C ASP A 58 8.15 12.05 3.70
N VAL A 59 9.00 13.09 3.65
CA VAL A 59 8.90 14.27 4.52
C VAL A 59 7.54 14.97 4.38
N LYS A 60 6.91 14.94 3.19
CA LYS A 60 5.61 15.58 2.98
C LYS A 60 4.47 14.89 3.73
N ASN A 61 4.64 13.62 4.10
CA ASN A 61 3.64 12.80 4.76
C ASN A 61 3.78 12.79 6.30
N LYS A 62 4.74 13.52 6.88
CA LYS A 62 5.01 13.53 8.34
C LYS A 62 3.78 13.83 9.21
N LYS A 63 2.80 14.59 8.71
CA LYS A 63 1.55 14.92 9.42
C LYS A 63 0.50 13.79 9.37
N ARG A 64 0.81 12.65 8.76
CA ARG A 64 -0.09 11.50 8.54
C ARG A 64 0.54 10.17 8.99
N LEU A 65 1.64 10.23 9.75
CA LEU A 65 2.39 9.04 10.15
C LEU A 65 1.56 8.07 11.00
N LYS A 66 0.68 8.61 11.86
CA LYS A 66 -0.19 7.77 12.70
C LYS A 66 -1.09 6.89 11.84
N GLU A 67 -1.71 7.48 10.83
CA GLU A 67 -2.60 6.78 9.91
C GLU A 67 -1.82 5.79 9.03
N LEU A 68 -0.69 6.21 8.47
CA LEU A 68 0.15 5.35 7.62
C LEU A 68 0.70 4.14 8.37
N LEU A 69 1.18 4.34 9.60
CA LEU A 69 1.68 3.25 10.44
C LEU A 69 0.55 2.31 10.86
N ARG A 70 -0.67 2.81 11.08
CA ARG A 70 -1.84 1.97 11.36
C ARG A 70 -2.24 1.13 10.15
N VAL A 71 -2.21 1.71 8.95
CA VAL A 71 -2.42 0.94 7.70
C VAL A 71 -1.39 -0.17 7.59
N ARG A 72 -0.11 0.15 7.82
CA ARG A 72 0.98 -0.84 7.80
C ARG A 72 0.74 -1.97 8.80
N GLU A 73 0.44 -1.64 10.05
CA GLU A 73 0.14 -2.58 11.14
C GLU A 73 -1.00 -3.53 10.75
N MET A 74 -2.14 -2.98 10.33
CA MET A 74 -3.32 -3.77 9.96
C MET A 74 -3.11 -4.62 8.70
N LEU A 75 -2.34 -4.14 7.73
CA LEU A 75 -2.00 -4.90 6.53
C LEU A 75 -1.12 -6.11 6.87
N VAL A 76 -0.08 -5.90 7.70
CA VAL A 76 0.80 -6.99 8.13
C VAL A 76 0.01 -8.01 8.95
N ASP A 77 -0.86 -7.55 9.86
CA ASP A 77 -1.77 -8.42 10.61
C ASP A 77 -2.65 -9.28 9.67
N TYR A 78 -3.22 -8.66 8.64
CA TYR A 78 -4.08 -9.33 7.68
C TYR A 78 -3.38 -10.40 6.83
N PHE A 79 -2.16 -10.13 6.33
CA PHE A 79 -1.48 -11.01 5.39
C PHE A 79 -0.55 -12.05 6.04
N TYR A 80 0.00 -11.77 7.22
CA TYR A 80 1.00 -12.64 7.86
C TYR A 80 0.63 -13.14 9.26
N PHE A 81 -0.38 -12.58 9.92
CA PHE A 81 -0.77 -12.96 11.28
C PHE A 81 -2.23 -13.38 11.35
N ASP A 82 -2.79 -13.38 12.57
CA ASP A 82 -4.09 -13.94 12.89
C ASP A 82 -5.26 -13.04 12.50
N ASN A 83 -5.01 -11.91 11.82
CA ASN A 83 -6.01 -10.92 11.44
C ASN A 83 -6.85 -10.47 12.64
N VAL A 84 -6.19 -10.13 13.76
CA VAL A 84 -6.84 -9.73 15.02
C VAL A 84 -7.73 -8.49 14.86
N TYR A 85 -7.47 -7.65 13.86
CA TYR A 85 -8.30 -6.49 13.51
C TYR A 85 -9.51 -6.83 12.63
N GLN A 86 -9.70 -8.10 12.27
CA GLN A 86 -10.86 -8.59 11.50
C GLN A 86 -11.05 -7.83 10.17
N SER A 87 -9.95 -7.61 9.46
CA SER A 87 -9.96 -7.05 8.11
C SER A 87 -10.45 -8.08 7.10
N SER A 88 -10.81 -7.61 5.89
CA SER A 88 -11.25 -8.47 4.80
C SER A 88 -10.79 -7.91 3.45
N ASP A 89 -10.76 -8.75 2.42
CA ASP A 89 -10.48 -8.35 1.03
C ASP A 89 -11.31 -7.14 0.61
N GLU A 90 -12.61 -7.16 0.90
CA GLU A 90 -13.55 -6.09 0.57
C GLU A 90 -13.21 -4.77 1.29
N LYS A 91 -12.92 -4.83 2.60
CA LYS A 91 -12.53 -3.63 3.36
C LYS A 91 -11.25 -3.01 2.82
N TRP A 92 -10.26 -3.82 2.46
CA TRP A 92 -9.00 -3.34 1.89
C TRP A 92 -9.19 -2.73 0.50
N ASN A 93 -9.93 -3.42 -0.37
CA ASN A 93 -10.25 -2.89 -1.70
C ASN A 93 -10.99 -1.57 -1.60
N ASN A 94 -12.05 -1.48 -0.77
CA ASN A 94 -12.81 -0.24 -0.58
C ASN A 94 -11.94 0.90 -0.04
N TYR A 95 -11.07 0.62 0.93
CA TYR A 95 -10.14 1.62 1.48
C TYR A 95 -9.22 2.19 0.39
N PHE A 96 -8.60 1.34 -0.44
CA PHE A 96 -7.67 1.76 -1.47
C PHE A 96 -8.34 2.35 -2.72
N TYR A 97 -9.58 1.96 -3.03
CA TYR A 97 -10.34 2.54 -4.15
C TYR A 97 -10.62 4.03 -3.97
N ALA A 98 -10.80 4.51 -2.73
CA ALA A 98 -10.93 5.94 -2.46
C ALA A 98 -9.68 6.72 -2.92
N PHE A 99 -8.48 6.18 -2.73
CA PHE A 99 -7.24 6.79 -3.20
C PHE A 99 -7.09 6.71 -4.72
N ASN A 100 -7.50 5.60 -5.35
CA ASN A 100 -7.54 5.52 -6.82
C ASN A 100 -8.41 6.62 -7.42
N TYR A 101 -9.59 6.85 -6.84
CA TYR A 101 -10.48 7.91 -7.27
C TYR A 101 -9.87 9.31 -7.05
N ALA A 102 -9.35 9.58 -5.85
CA ALA A 102 -8.71 10.86 -5.53
C ALA A 102 -7.49 11.16 -6.42
N ALA A 103 -6.65 10.15 -6.70
CA ALA A 103 -5.49 10.29 -7.59
C ALA A 103 -5.90 10.66 -9.03
N ARG A 104 -7.09 10.22 -9.48
CA ARG A 104 -7.60 10.57 -10.82
C ARG A 104 -8.16 11.99 -10.89
N LEU A 105 -8.76 12.49 -9.82
CA LEU A 105 -9.24 13.88 -9.76
C LEU A 105 -8.10 14.90 -9.84
N ASN A 106 -6.90 14.55 -9.36
CA ASN A 106 -5.75 15.45 -9.31
C ASN A 106 -4.91 15.45 -10.61
N ARG A 107 -5.29 14.70 -11.65
CA ARG A 107 -4.61 14.68 -12.97
C ARG A 107 -5.28 15.61 -13.98
N VAL A 108 -5.47 16.88 -13.59
CA VAL A 108 -5.90 17.95 -14.49
C VAL A 108 -4.67 18.63 -15.08
#